data_AF-A0A9E4AK87-F1
#
_entry.id   AF-A0A9E4AK87-F1
#
_cell.length_a   1.000
_cell.length_b   1.000
_cell.length_c   1.000
_cell.angle_alpha   90.00
_cell.angle_beta   90.00
_cell.angle_gamma   90.00
#
_symmetry.space_group_name_H-M   'P 1'
#
loop_
_entity.id
_entity.type
_entity.pdbx_description
1 polymer ?
#
loop_
_entity_poly.entity_id
_entity_poly.type
_entity_poly.pdbx_seq_one_letter_code
_entity_poly.pdbx_strand_id
1 'polypeptide(L)'
;MWEIGERVDIGWPDFGRPPVPYEVVDVDNLGQVVRARVQDGSGRQGGFLVVYGEEDWVLQLLAKEASEALGFPVVVSELNCSIDGRVLRSFDYEWWPTPDYAERPRLLARTISILLERMKAS
;
A
#
# COMPACT_ATOMS: atom_id res chain seq x y z
N MET A 1 -1.22 10.78 9.61
CA MET A 1 -0.01 10.55 8.80
C MET A 1 0.87 9.69 9.67
N TRP A 2 1.30 8.52 9.21
CA TRP A 2 1.95 7.54 10.09
C TRP A 2 3.45 7.76 10.22
N GLU A 3 4.01 7.45 11.38
CA GLU A 3 5.44 7.52 11.67
C GLU A 3 6.03 6.14 12.02
N ILE A 4 7.35 5.98 11.86
CA ILE A 4 8.04 4.76 12.30
C ILE A 4 7.94 4.64 13.83
N GLY A 5 7.58 3.44 14.30
CA GLY A 5 7.31 3.14 15.71
C GLY A 5 5.86 3.39 16.13
N GLU A 6 5.04 3.98 15.27
CA GLU A 6 3.61 4.16 15.54
C GLU A 6 2.86 2.82 15.46
N ARG A 7 1.81 2.69 16.27
CA ARG A 7 0.91 1.54 16.21
C ARG A 7 -0.22 1.80 15.23
N VAL A 8 -0.45 0.83 14.35
CA VAL A 8 -1.54 0.84 13.38
C VAL A 8 -2.37 -0.43 13.52
N ASP A 9 -3.69 -0.28 13.58
CA ASP A 9 -4.59 -1.42 13.68
C ASP A 9 -4.98 -1.90 12.28
N ILE A 10 -4.57 -3.12 11.93
CA ILE A 10 -4.80 -3.71 10.61
C ILE A 10 -5.70 -4.94 10.71
N GLY A 11 -6.77 -4.95 9.92
CA GLY A 11 -7.74 -6.04 9.84
C GLY A 11 -8.02 -6.47 8.40
N TRP A 12 -8.66 -7.62 8.26
CA TRP A 12 -9.08 -8.18 6.96
C TRP A 12 -10.58 -8.51 7.02
N PRO A 13 -11.44 -7.52 6.74
CA PRO A 13 -12.89 -7.66 6.92
C PRO A 13 -13.49 -8.78 6.08
N ASP A 14 -12.99 -9.03 4.86
CA ASP A 14 -13.53 -10.09 3.99
C ASP A 14 -13.32 -11.51 4.55
N PHE A 15 -12.36 -11.68 5.47
CA PHE A 15 -12.13 -12.93 6.21
C PHE A 15 -12.71 -12.91 7.62
N GLY A 16 -13.46 -11.85 8.01
CA GLY A 16 -13.94 -11.65 9.37
C GLY A 16 -12.83 -11.50 10.41
N ARG A 17 -11.61 -11.13 9.99
CA ARG A 17 -10.48 -10.94 10.90
C ARG A 17 -10.50 -9.52 11.47
N PRO A 18 -10.65 -9.37 12.80
CA PRO A 18 -10.68 -8.05 13.41
C PRO A 18 -9.31 -7.36 13.26
N PRO A 19 -9.27 -6.02 13.33
CA PRO A 19 -8.02 -5.30 13.39
C PRO A 19 -7.18 -5.72 14.60
N VAL A 20 -5.88 -5.90 14.38
CA VAL A 20 -4.89 -6.14 15.43
C VAL A 20 -3.74 -5.15 15.29
N PRO A 21 -3.07 -4.79 16.40
CA PRO A 21 -2.04 -3.76 16.36
C PRO A 21 -0.75 -4.31 15.73
N TYR A 22 -0.22 -3.53 14.81
CA TYR A 22 1.12 -3.69 14.27
C TYR A 22 1.95 -2.42 14.53
N GLU A 23 3.26 -2.57 14.57
CA GLU A 23 4.19 -1.43 14.63
C GLU A 23 4.69 -1.10 13.23
N VAL A 24 4.66 0.17 12.85
CA VAL A 24 5.21 0.67 11.58
C VAL A 24 6.74 0.66 11.65
N VAL A 25 7.39 -0.04 10.72
CA VAL A 25 8.87 -0.13 10.68
C VAL A 25 9.49 0.64 9.53
N ASP A 26 8.70 0.99 8.52
CA ASP A 26 9.12 1.78 7.36
C ASP A 26 7.87 2.38 6.70
N VAL A 27 7.93 3.63 6.23
CA VAL A 27 6.74 4.34 5.71
C VAL A 27 7.12 5.36 4.64
N ASP A 28 6.29 5.47 3.60
CA ASP A 28 6.26 6.61 2.68
C ASP A 28 4.88 7.27 2.77
N ASN A 29 4.85 8.54 3.18
CA ASN A 29 3.64 9.37 3.17
C ASN A 29 3.72 10.37 2.00
N LEU A 30 3.07 10.06 0.88
CA LEU A 30 3.13 10.82 -0.37
C LEU A 30 1.74 11.42 -0.67
N GLY A 31 1.23 12.23 0.26
CA GLY A 31 -0.11 12.81 0.18
C GLY A 31 -1.20 11.75 0.34
N GLN A 32 -1.96 11.47 -0.72
CA GLN A 32 -3.00 10.44 -0.70
C GLN A 32 -2.42 9.02 -0.80
N VAL A 33 -1.19 8.87 -1.29
CA VAL A 33 -0.53 7.57 -1.43
C VAL A 33 0.26 7.29 -0.18
N VAL A 34 -0.03 6.17 0.47
CA VAL A 34 0.70 5.74 1.67
C VAL A 34 1.14 4.30 1.51
N ARG A 35 2.42 4.07 1.74
CA ARG A 35 3.00 2.73 1.84
C ARG A 35 3.58 2.56 3.24
N ALA A 36 3.31 1.43 3.88
CA ALA A 36 3.99 1.07 5.11
C ALA A 36 4.45 -0.38 5.10
N ARG A 37 5.55 -0.63 5.81
CA ARG A 37 5.93 -1.94 6.33
C ARG A 37 5.60 -1.96 7.80
N VAL A 38 5.10 -3.10 8.24
CA VAL A 38 4.67 -3.29 9.62
C VAL A 38 5.21 -4.59 10.16
N GLN A 39 5.38 -4.68 11.47
CA GLN A 39 5.73 -5.90 12.16
C GLN A 39 4.74 -6.20 13.27
N ASP A 40 4.43 -7.47 13.47
CA ASP A 40 3.80 -7.90 14.71
C ASP A 40 4.87 -8.01 15.81
N GLY A 41 4.45 -7.96 17.07
CA GLY A 41 5.36 -8.11 18.22
C GLY A 41 6.07 -9.48 18.31
N SER A 42 5.81 -10.40 17.37
CA SER A 42 6.51 -11.68 17.23
C SER A 42 7.55 -11.70 16.10
N GLY A 43 7.75 -10.56 15.41
CA GLY A 43 8.71 -10.39 14.32
C GLY A 43 8.19 -10.77 12.93
N ARG A 44 6.90 -11.12 12.77
CA ARG A 44 6.31 -11.31 11.44
C ARG A 44 6.11 -9.95 10.79
N GLN A 45 6.64 -9.80 9.59
CA GLN A 45 6.51 -8.57 8.82
C GLN A 45 5.39 -8.67 7.79
N GLY A 46 4.76 -7.53 7.55
CA GLY A 46 3.80 -7.30 6.47
C GLY A 46 4.01 -5.92 5.86
N GLY A 47 3.10 -5.53 4.98
CA GLY A 47 3.05 -4.19 4.45
C GLY A 47 1.84 -4.00 3.58
N PHE A 48 1.56 -2.75 3.25
CA PHE A 48 0.48 -2.35 2.38
C PHE A 48 0.91 -1.10 1.62
N LEU A 49 0.28 -0.89 0.46
CA LEU A 49 0.33 0.35 -0.30
C LEU A 49 -1.11 0.70 -0.64
N VAL A 50 -1.58 1.83 -0.17
CA VAL A 50 -2.98 2.27 -0.31
C VAL A 50 -3.04 3.69 -0.86
N VAL A 51 -4.16 4.02 -1.49
CA VAL A 51 -4.46 5.38 -1.93
C VAL A 51 -5.78 5.80 -1.28
N TYR A 52 -5.74 6.90 -0.54
CA TYR A 52 -6.91 7.41 0.18
C TYR A 52 -7.82 8.25 -0.72
N GLY A 53 -9.13 8.07 -0.55
CA GLY A 53 -10.13 8.98 -1.12
C GLY A 53 -10.30 8.89 -2.63
N GLU A 54 -9.89 7.78 -3.23
CA GLU A 54 -10.06 7.51 -4.66
C GLU A 54 -11.07 6.40 -4.91
N GLU A 55 -11.74 6.48 -6.04
CA GLU A 55 -12.69 5.46 -6.48
C GLU A 55 -11.95 4.23 -7.03
N ASP A 56 -12.65 3.10 -6.96
CA ASP A 56 -12.17 1.80 -7.39
C ASP A 56 -11.60 1.77 -8.81
N TRP A 57 -12.24 2.44 -9.76
CA TRP A 57 -11.76 2.48 -11.15
C TRP A 57 -10.48 3.31 -11.30
N VAL A 58 -10.28 4.34 -10.46
CA VAL A 58 -9.03 5.13 -10.41
C VAL A 58 -7.90 4.23 -9.93
N LEU A 59 -8.13 3.42 -8.89
CA LEU A 59 -7.13 2.46 -8.39
C LEU A 59 -6.72 1.47 -9.48
N GLN A 60 -7.68 0.94 -10.25
CA GLN A 60 -7.41 0.01 -11.35
C GLN A 60 -6.60 0.68 -12.46
N LEU A 61 -6.92 1.92 -12.81
CA LEU A 61 -6.17 2.68 -13.81
C LEU A 61 -4.73 2.95 -13.34
N LEU A 62 -4.54 3.34 -12.08
CA LEU A 62 -3.22 3.52 -11.47
C LEU A 62 -2.40 2.25 -11.49
N ALA A 63 -2.99 1.09 -11.16
CA ALA A 63 -2.31 -0.19 -11.18
C ALA A 63 -1.82 -0.55 -12.59
N LYS A 64 -2.67 -0.31 -13.60
CA LYS A 64 -2.31 -0.51 -15.01
C LYS A 64 -1.16 0.40 -15.43
N GLU A 65 -1.27 1.71 -15.22
CA GLU A 65 -0.23 2.66 -15.63
C GLU A 65 1.08 2.47 -14.87
N ALA A 66 1.02 2.13 -13.58
CA ALA A 66 2.20 1.79 -12.79
C ALA A 66 2.88 0.52 -13.32
N SER A 67 2.12 -0.49 -13.72
CA SER A 67 2.67 -1.71 -14.32
C SER A 67 3.44 -1.40 -15.61
N GLU A 68 2.87 -0.57 -16.48
CA GLU A 68 3.51 -0.14 -17.72
C GLU A 68 4.79 0.67 -17.45
N ALA A 69 4.75 1.59 -16.47
CA ALA A 69 5.89 2.44 -16.12
C ALA A 69 7.05 1.68 -15.46
N LEU A 70 6.75 0.62 -14.70
CA LEU A 70 7.72 -0.10 -13.87
C LEU A 70 8.23 -1.39 -14.50
N GLY A 71 7.54 -1.92 -15.52
CA GLY A 71 7.91 -3.16 -16.19
C GLY A 71 7.65 -4.42 -15.36
N PHE A 72 6.84 -4.33 -14.29
CA PHE A 72 6.37 -5.48 -13.52
C PHE A 72 4.88 -5.35 -13.19
N PRO A 73 4.15 -6.48 -13.01
CA PRO A 73 2.71 -6.43 -12.73
C PRO A 73 2.41 -5.82 -11.36
N VAL A 74 1.45 -4.90 -11.36
CA VAL A 74 0.81 -4.31 -10.19
C VAL A 74 -0.69 -4.48 -10.34
N VAL A 75 -1.36 -4.95 -9.31
CA VAL A 75 -2.82 -5.14 -9.29
C VAL A 75 -3.42 -4.47 -8.06
N VAL A 76 -4.68 -4.07 -8.14
CA VAL A 76 -5.45 -3.72 -6.94
C VAL A 76 -5.92 -5.02 -6.31
N SER A 77 -5.72 -5.18 -5.01
CA SER A 77 -6.14 -6.37 -4.28
C SER A 77 -7.65 -6.54 -4.38
N GLU A 78 -8.08 -7.78 -4.60
CA GLU A 78 -9.51 -8.16 -4.50
C GLU A 78 -9.99 -8.12 -3.04
N LEU A 79 -9.04 -8.16 -2.10
CA LEU A 79 -9.30 -8.16 -0.67
C LEU A 79 -9.21 -6.74 -0.12
N ASN A 80 -10.15 -6.38 0.73
CA ASN A 80 -10.09 -5.18 1.51
C ASN A 80 -9.17 -5.37 2.72
N CYS A 81 -8.44 -4.32 3.04
CA CYS A 81 -7.77 -4.16 4.31
C CYS A 81 -8.49 -3.07 5.12
N SER A 82 -8.60 -3.27 6.43
CA SER A 82 -8.99 -2.21 7.35
C SER A 82 -7.72 -1.65 7.95
N ILE A 83 -7.48 -0.35 7.83
CA ILE A 83 -6.34 0.32 8.46
C ILE A 83 -6.88 1.47 9.32
N ASP A 84 -6.67 1.40 10.64
CA ASP A 84 -7.24 2.31 11.65
C ASP A 84 -8.75 2.54 11.45
N GLY A 85 -9.47 1.44 11.17
CA GLY A 85 -10.91 1.42 10.95
C GLY A 85 -11.38 1.91 9.57
N ARG A 86 -10.46 2.31 8.67
CA ARG A 86 -10.79 2.65 7.28
C ARG A 86 -10.62 1.45 6.37
N VAL A 87 -11.68 1.10 5.65
CA VAL A 87 -11.66 0.02 4.66
C VAL A 87 -11.09 0.56 3.35
N LEU A 88 -10.02 -0.05 2.86
CA LEU A 88 -9.26 0.36 1.69
C LEU A 88 -8.86 -0.87 0.87
N ARG A 89 -8.61 -0.65 -0.42
CA ARG A 89 -7.96 -1.64 -1.28
C ARG A 89 -6.48 -1.31 -1.40
N SER A 90 -5.64 -2.33 -1.25
CA SER A 90 -4.19 -2.21 -1.40
C SER A 90 -3.74 -2.51 -2.83
N PHE A 91 -2.53 -2.11 -3.16
CA PHE A 91 -1.84 -2.53 -4.38
C PHE A 91 -0.93 -3.71 -4.07
N ASP A 92 -1.12 -4.79 -4.82
CA ASP A 92 -0.32 -6.01 -4.73
C ASP A 92 0.64 -6.07 -5.92
N TYR A 93 1.85 -6.55 -5.66
CA TYR A 93 2.92 -6.69 -6.65
C TYR A 93 3.90 -7.75 -6.18
N GLU A 94 4.68 -8.30 -7.10
CA GLU A 94 5.68 -9.30 -6.75
C GLU A 94 6.82 -8.66 -5.94
N TRP A 95 7.00 -9.16 -4.73
CA TRP A 95 8.05 -8.72 -3.81
C TRP A 95 8.70 -9.89 -3.08
N TRP A 96 10.03 -9.95 -3.18
CA TRP A 96 10.87 -10.88 -2.43
C TRP A 96 11.84 -10.08 -1.55
N PRO A 97 12.21 -10.57 -0.36
CA PRO A 97 13.17 -9.90 0.52
C PRO A 97 14.62 -10.13 0.03
N THR A 98 14.89 -9.81 -1.24
CA THR A 98 16.23 -9.88 -1.85
C THR A 98 16.66 -8.48 -2.29
N PRO A 99 17.98 -8.22 -2.39
CA PRO A 99 18.49 -6.91 -2.79
C PRO A 99 17.89 -6.38 -4.10
N ASP A 100 17.65 -7.27 -5.07
CA ASP A 100 17.09 -6.91 -6.38
C ASP A 100 15.66 -6.34 -6.32
N TYR A 101 14.94 -6.58 -5.22
CA TYR A 101 13.54 -6.18 -5.03
C TYR A 101 13.37 -5.17 -3.89
N ALA A 102 14.46 -4.81 -3.19
CA ALA A 102 14.44 -3.99 -1.99
C ALA A 102 13.77 -2.62 -2.21
N GLU A 103 14.02 -2.00 -3.37
CA GLU A 103 13.50 -0.67 -3.70
C GLU A 103 12.12 -0.69 -4.39
N ARG A 104 11.65 -1.85 -4.87
CA ARG A 104 10.36 -1.94 -5.58
C ARG A 104 9.17 -1.34 -4.81
N PRO A 105 9.01 -1.57 -3.49
CA PRO A 105 7.92 -0.97 -2.73
C PRO A 105 7.91 0.56 -2.80
N ARG A 106 9.09 1.17 -2.60
CA ARG A 106 9.26 2.63 -2.59
C ARG A 106 9.11 3.22 -3.99
N LEU A 107 9.66 2.53 -4.99
CA LEU A 107 9.53 2.91 -6.39
C LEU A 107 8.05 2.89 -6.82
N LEU A 108 7.30 1.85 -6.45
CA LEU A 108 5.88 1.76 -6.73
C LEU A 108 5.08 2.89 -6.08
N ALA A 109 5.31 3.16 -4.79
CA ALA A 109 4.62 4.23 -4.07
C ALA A 109 4.82 5.60 -4.72
N ARG A 110 6.07 5.91 -5.12
CA ARG A 110 6.40 7.16 -5.81
C ARG A 110 5.77 7.24 -7.19
N THR A 111 5.82 6.16 -7.96
CA THR A 111 5.19 6.11 -9.29
C THR A 111 3.68 6.34 -9.19
N ILE A 112 2.98 5.66 -8.28
CA ILE A 112 1.54 5.86 -8.08
C ILE A 112 1.25 7.31 -7.67
N SER A 113 2.05 7.91 -6.78
CA SER A 113 1.88 9.32 -6.39
C SER A 113 1.97 10.27 -7.57
N ILE A 114 2.99 10.10 -8.42
CA ILE A 114 3.20 10.94 -9.61
C ILE A 114 2.06 10.77 -10.62
N LEU A 115 1.62 9.53 -10.85
CA LEU A 115 0.51 9.24 -11.77
C LEU A 115 -0.79 9.87 -11.28
N LEU A 116 -1.10 9.72 -9.99
CA LEU A 116 -2.29 10.32 -9.37
C LEU A 116 -2.30 11.84 -9.49
N GLU A 117 -1.17 12.50 -9.24
CA GLU A 117 -1.03 13.95 -9.42
C GLU A 117 -1.30 14.38 -10.86
N ARG A 118 -0.78 13.64 -11.84
CA ARG A 118 -1.02 13.90 -13.27
C ARG A 118 -2.48 13.75 -13.66
N MET A 119 -3.15 12.72 -13.16
CA MET A 119 -4.57 12.48 -13.42
C MET A 119 -5.44 13.62 -12.86
N LYS A 120 -5.10 14.15 -11.68
CA LYS A 120 -5.85 15.26 -11.05
C LYS A 120 -5.61 16.62 -11.71
N ALA A 121 -4.49 16.78 -12.41
CA ALA A 121 -4.13 18.01 -13.11
C ALA A 121 -4.73 18.09 -14.53
N SER A 122 -5.43 17.05 -14.98
CA SER A 122 -6.08 16.96 -16.29
C SER A 122 -7.56 17.33 -16.20
#